data_AF-A0A7Y3XXY5-F1
#
_entry.id   AF-A0A7Y3XXY5-F1
#
_cell.length_a   1.000
_cell.length_b   1.000
_cell.length_c   1.000
_cell.angle_alpha   90.00
_cell.angle_beta   90.00
_cell.angle_gamma   90.00
#
_symmetry.space_group_name_H-M   'P 1'
#
loop_
_entity.id
_entity.type
_entity.pdbx_description
1 polymer ?
#
loop_
_entity_poly.entity_id
_entity_poly.type
_entity_poly.pdbx_seq_one_letter_code
_entity_poly.pdbx_strand_id
1 'polypeptide(L)'
;MNILFCNIAWMKYYNGVTKEDKPINGGSYVDENGYAYECFNFRDYNGKCYGFVEMKGDMALELHYKDVKKHQYFIKMEINDMVIMRFK
;
A
#
# COMPACT_ATOMS: atom_id res chain seq x y z
N MET A 1 8.63 -1.96 18.53
CA MET A 1 8.61 -2.06 17.06
C MET A 1 7.16 -2.08 16.66
N ASN A 2 6.73 -1.08 15.90
CA ASN A 2 5.36 -0.99 15.40
C ASN A 2 5.39 -1.48 13.96
N ILE A 3 4.42 -2.30 13.57
CA ILE A 3 4.30 -2.79 12.21
C ILE A 3 2.90 -2.41 11.73
N LEU A 4 2.82 -1.64 10.65
CA LEU A 4 1.57 -1.36 9.97
C LEU A 4 1.34 -2.39 8.87
N PHE A 5 0.17 -3.03 8.89
CA PHE A 5 -0.30 -3.96 7.87
C PHE A 5 -1.40 -3.33 7.02
N CYS A 6 -1.21 -3.36 5.71
CA CYS A 6 -2.12 -2.78 4.73
C CYS A 6 -2.51 -3.84 3.69
N ASN A 7 -3.80 -4.09 3.53
CA ASN A 7 -4.32 -5.02 2.54
C ASN A 7 -4.43 -4.33 1.18
N ILE A 8 -3.89 -4.98 0.16
CA ILE A 8 -3.83 -4.47 -1.21
C ILE A 8 -4.24 -5.57 -2.20
N ALA A 9 -4.65 -5.18 -3.41
CA ALA A 9 -4.83 -6.11 -4.52
C ALA A 9 -3.56 -6.92 -4.75
N TRP A 10 -3.74 -8.20 -5.00
CA TRP A 10 -2.64 -9.10 -5.29
C TRP A 10 -2.18 -8.96 -6.74
N MET A 11 -0.87 -8.79 -6.90
CA MET A 11 -0.16 -8.93 -8.17
C MET A 11 1.12 -9.75 -7.96
N LYS A 12 1.63 -10.36 -9.02
CA LYS A 12 2.85 -11.16 -8.98
C LYS A 12 4.11 -10.31 -8.94
N TYR A 13 4.12 -9.22 -9.73
CA TYR A 13 5.32 -8.41 -9.94
C TYR A 13 5.19 -6.98 -9.43
N TYR A 14 3.96 -6.48 -9.29
CA TYR A 14 3.70 -5.06 -8.96
C TYR A 14 4.54 -4.11 -9.82
N ASN A 15 4.64 -4.40 -11.11
CA ASN A 15 5.40 -3.62 -12.08
C ASN A 15 4.49 -3.15 -13.22
N GLY A 16 3.27 -2.74 -12.87
CA GLY A 16 2.22 -2.36 -13.79
C GLY A 16 1.33 -3.54 -14.19
N VAL A 17 0.14 -3.20 -14.71
CA VAL A 17 -0.87 -4.18 -15.13
C VAL A 17 -0.51 -4.72 -16.51
N THR A 18 -0.45 -6.06 -16.62
CA THR A 18 -0.20 -6.76 -17.89
C THR A 18 -1.29 -7.80 -18.14
N LYS A 19 -1.25 -8.49 -19.27
CA LYS A 19 -2.21 -9.58 -19.54
C LYS A 19 -1.97 -10.77 -18.60
N GLU A 20 -0.71 -11.00 -18.24
CA GLU A 20 -0.22 -12.11 -17.43
C GLU A 20 -0.20 -11.81 -15.93
N ASP A 21 -0.20 -10.52 -15.55
CA ASP A 21 -0.20 -10.06 -14.17
C ASP A 21 -1.23 -8.95 -13.98
N LYS A 22 -2.45 -9.36 -13.63
CA LYS A 22 -3.58 -8.49 -13.34
C LYS A 22 -3.80 -8.42 -11.83
N PRO A 23 -4.26 -7.28 -11.30
CA PRO A 23 -4.65 -7.18 -9.90
C PRO A 23 -5.82 -8.12 -9.59
N ILE A 24 -5.74 -8.78 -8.43
CA ILE A 24 -6.76 -9.71 -7.91
C ILE A 24 -7.15 -9.26 -6.50
N ASN A 25 -8.44 -9.16 -6.19
CA ASN A 25 -8.97 -8.84 -4.85
C ASN A 25 -8.52 -7.48 -4.29
N GLY A 26 -8.91 -6.37 -4.92
CA GLY A 26 -8.63 -4.99 -4.45
C GLY A 26 -9.86 -4.11 -4.28
N GLY A 27 -11.03 -4.73 -4.06
CA GLY A 27 -12.32 -4.05 -4.02
C GLY A 27 -12.94 -3.85 -5.40
N SER A 28 -14.15 -3.28 -5.42
CA SER A 28 -14.99 -3.19 -6.64
C SER A 28 -14.32 -2.42 -7.78
N TYR A 29 -13.48 -1.43 -7.48
CA TYR A 29 -12.76 -0.68 -8.51
C TYR A 29 -11.84 -1.58 -9.34
N VAL A 30 -11.14 -2.52 -8.68
CA VAL A 30 -10.29 -3.51 -9.36
C VAL A 30 -11.13 -4.45 -10.21
N ASP A 31 -12.27 -4.90 -9.69
CA ASP A 31 -13.17 -5.82 -10.40
C ASP A 31 -13.78 -5.16 -11.65
N GLU A 32 -14.16 -3.88 -11.56
CA GLU A 32 -14.80 -3.11 -12.63
C GLU A 32 -13.82 -2.63 -13.70
N ASN A 33 -12.61 -2.23 -13.30
CA ASN A 33 -11.65 -1.55 -14.19
C ASN A 33 -10.45 -2.42 -14.56
N GLY A 34 -10.23 -3.55 -13.88
CA GLY A 34 -9.05 -4.40 -14.07
C GLY A 34 -7.73 -3.70 -13.71
N TYR A 35 -7.79 -2.61 -12.95
CA TYR A 35 -6.66 -1.76 -12.60
C TYR A 35 -6.64 -1.50 -11.09
N ALA A 36 -5.45 -1.50 -10.51
CA ALA A 36 -5.24 -1.13 -9.12
C ALA A 36 -4.17 -0.04 -9.05
N TYR A 37 -4.41 1.02 -8.28
CA TYR A 37 -3.44 2.12 -8.11
C TYR A 37 -2.14 1.67 -7.42
N GLU A 38 -2.20 0.57 -6.68
CA GLU A 38 -1.04 -0.07 -6.06
C GLU A 38 -0.24 -0.98 -6.99
N CYS A 39 -0.56 -1.03 -8.29
CA CYS A 39 0.12 -1.91 -9.26
C CYS A 39 1.62 -1.61 -9.47
N PHE A 40 2.13 -0.52 -8.89
CA PHE A 40 3.56 -0.18 -8.86
C PHE A 40 4.16 -0.19 -7.45
N ASN A 41 3.45 -0.71 -6.45
CA ASN A 41 4.02 -0.88 -5.12
C ASN A 41 5.31 -1.71 -5.21
N PHE A 42 6.36 -1.32 -4.49
CA PHE A 42 7.67 -1.99 -4.48
C PHE A 42 8.49 -1.89 -5.78
N ARG A 43 7.98 -1.24 -6.84
CA ARG A 43 8.79 -0.99 -8.02
C ARG A 43 9.99 -0.12 -7.65
N ASP A 44 11.19 -0.57 -8.01
CA ASP A 44 12.39 0.24 -7.83
C ASP A 44 12.34 1.48 -8.74
N TYR A 45 12.64 2.62 -8.13
CA TYR A 45 12.82 3.89 -8.80
C TYR A 45 14.05 4.58 -8.21
N ASN A 46 15.20 4.42 -8.88
CA ASN A 46 16.50 4.97 -8.48
C ASN A 46 16.93 4.52 -7.06
N GLY A 47 16.81 3.23 -6.76
CA GLY A 47 17.20 2.66 -5.47
C GLY A 47 16.21 2.95 -4.33
N LYS A 48 15.00 3.42 -4.66
CA LYS A 48 13.90 3.68 -3.72
C LYS A 48 12.63 3.02 -4.21
N CYS A 49 11.84 2.51 -3.28
CA CYS A 49 10.52 1.99 -3.54
C CYS A 49 9.47 2.91 -2.92
N TYR A 50 8.35 3.05 -3.62
CA TYR A 50 7.18 3.78 -3.15
C TYR A 50 5.99 2.82 -3.13
N GLY A 51 4.99 3.14 -2.32
CA GLY A 51 3.77 2.35 -2.22
C GLY A 51 2.57 3.24 -1.97
N PHE A 52 1.42 2.81 -2.45
CA PHE A 52 0.13 3.39 -2.20
C PHE A 52 -0.79 2.34 -1.60
N VAL A 53 -1.64 2.77 -0.67
CA VAL A 53 -2.79 2.01 -0.18
C VAL A 53 -3.95 2.99 -0.04
N GLU A 54 -5.12 2.60 -0.52
CA GLU A 54 -6.33 3.37 -0.28
C GLU A 54 -6.79 3.16 1.17
N MET A 55 -7.03 4.25 1.90
CA MET A 55 -7.65 4.19 3.22
C MET A 55 -9.12 4.53 3.12
N LYS A 56 -9.97 3.67 3.70
CA LYS A 56 -11.38 4.00 3.94
C LYS A 56 -11.51 4.68 5.29
N GLY A 57 -11.47 6.01 5.29
CA GLY A 57 -11.55 6.84 6.48
C GLY A 57 -10.19 7.09 7.15
N ASP A 58 -10.23 7.39 8.45
CA ASP A 58 -9.04 7.78 9.22
C ASP A 58 -8.29 6.57 9.78
N MET A 59 -6.96 6.61 9.72
CA MET A 59 -6.09 5.68 10.43
C MET A 59 -5.54 6.36 11.70
N ALA A 60 -5.89 5.82 12.87
CA ALA A 60 -5.50 6.37 14.17
C ALA A 60 -4.04 6.07 14.54
N LEU A 61 -3.10 6.44 13.66
CA LEU A 61 -1.67 6.19 13.82
C LEU A 61 -1.11 6.89 15.06
N GLU A 62 -1.66 8.02 15.48
CA GLU A 62 -1.26 8.75 16.68
C GLU A 62 -1.42 7.93 17.98
N LEU A 63 -2.28 6.91 17.99
CA LEU A 63 -2.44 6.00 19.14
C LEU A 63 -1.26 5.04 19.30
N HIS A 64 -0.49 4.83 18.23
CA HIS A 64 0.55 3.82 18.16
C HIS A 64 1.94 4.42 17.92
N TYR A 65 2.04 5.59 17.29
CA TYR A 65 3.29 6.26 16.93
C TYR A 65 3.39 7.62 17.65
N LYS A 66 4.36 7.74 18.58
CA LYS A 66 4.48 8.90 19.49
C LYS A 66 4.64 10.25 18.79
N ASP A 67 5.26 10.27 17.61
CA ASP A 67 5.57 11.49 16.87
C ASP A 67 4.55 11.80 15.76
N VAL A 68 3.48 11.02 15.67
CA VAL A 68 2.39 11.21 14.70
C VAL A 68 1.29 12.07 15.30
N LYS A 69 0.84 13.07 14.55
CA LYS A 69 -0.29 13.94 14.88
C LYS A 69 -1.45 13.67 13.91
N LYS A 70 -2.68 13.79 14.39
CA LYS A 70 -3.88 13.75 13.53
C LYS A 70 -3.77 14.76 12.38
N HIS A 71 -4.27 14.38 11.21
CA HIS A 71 -4.30 15.19 9.99
C HIS A 71 -2.92 15.60 9.46
N GLN A 72 -1.86 14.86 9.77
CA GLN A 72 -0.58 15.02 9.08
C GLN A 72 -0.69 14.54 7.62
N TYR A 73 -0.17 15.35 6.70
CA TYR A 73 -0.12 14.99 5.27
C TYR A 73 0.86 13.86 4.98
N PHE A 74 1.94 13.74 5.77
CA PHE A 74 3.01 12.78 5.57
C PHE A 74 3.57 12.30 6.91
N ILE A 75 3.91 11.01 6.98
CA ILE A 75 4.62 10.40 8.10
C ILE A 75 5.87 9.75 7.52
N LYS A 76 7.04 10.04 8.12
CA LYS A 76 8.27 9.35 7.76
C LYS A 76 8.31 8.04 8.53
N MET A 77 8.29 6.92 7.81
CA MET A 77 8.47 5.58 8.36
C MET A 77 9.80 5.03 7.85
N GLU A 78 10.58 4.38 8.71
CA GLU A 78 11.74 3.62 8.25
C GLU A 78 11.27 2.30 7.63
N ILE A 79 12.11 1.66 6.81
CA ILE A 79 11.71 0.44 6.07
C ILE A 79 11.29 -0.73 6.99
N ASN A 80 11.72 -0.69 8.26
CA ASN A 80 11.37 -1.67 9.28
C ASN A 80 10.03 -1.37 9.99
N ASP A 81 9.41 -0.23 9.73
CA ASP A 81 8.17 0.22 10.40
C ASP A 81 6.90 -0.11 9.60
N MET A 82 7.02 -0.35 8.29
CA MET A 82 5.88 -0.61 7.41
C MET A 82 6.04 -1.90 6.62
N VAL A 83 5.05 -2.78 6.74
CA VAL A 83 4.96 -4.00 5.93
C VAL A 83 3.61 -3.98 5.21
N ILE A 84 3.63 -3.62 3.93
CA ILE A 84 2.44 -3.77 3.09
C ILE A 84 2.23 -5.27 2.87
N MET A 85 1.14 -5.81 3.40
CA MET A 85 0.89 -7.24 3.46
C MET A 85 -0.29 -7.65 2.60
N ARG A 86 -0.03 -8.72 1.85
CA ARG A 86 -1.05 -9.58 1.26
C ARG A 86 -1.88 -10.22 2.37
N PHE A 87 -3.20 -10.12 2.29
CA PHE A 87 -4.08 -11.07 2.96
C PHE A 87 -4.93 -11.79 1.91
N LYS A 88 -4.96 -13.11 2.01
CA LYS A 88 -5.84 -13.97 1.19
C LYS A 88 -7.25 -13.89 1.73
#